data_AF-A0A4Y2JVE4-F1
#
_entry.id   AF-A0A4Y2JVE4-F1
#
_cell.length_a   1.000
_cell.length_b   1.000
_cell.length_c   1.000
_cell.angle_alpha   90.00
_cell.angle_beta   90.00
_cell.angle_gamma   90.00
#
_symmetry.space_group_name_H-M   'P 1'
#
loop_
_entity.id
_entity.type
_entity.pdbx_description
1 polymer ?
#
loop_
_entity_poly.entity_id
_entity_poly.type
_entity_poly.pdbx_seq_one_letter_code
_entity_poly.pdbx_strand_id
1 'polypeptide(L)'
;MYPIHTESLSSIAAIKSASARSSFANNIKQDLVKIKHLVGLSWVKAHVGIQGNELADQQAKLATTTGVDTIIPAPRYYVKRMLNKLMIKDCNDYWRQYNSTSGVRVREYLEHVSPKFLIHSKFLIFFLSGHGPFPFYLCRFKILDSPLCVCGQVGDTDHYTFNCSFTQ
;
A
#
# COMPACT_ATOMS: atom_id res chain seq x y z
N MET A 1 -22.98 -36.94 17.64
CA MET A 1 -22.32 -35.82 16.94
C MET A 1 -21.10 -36.36 16.24
N TYR A 2 -21.04 -36.28 14.91
CA TYR A 2 -19.93 -36.82 14.12
C TYR A 2 -18.79 -35.79 14.04
N PRO A 3 -17.58 -36.09 14.51
CA PRO A 3 -16.47 -35.16 14.45
C PRO A 3 -15.86 -35.14 13.03
N ILE A 4 -15.70 -33.93 12.48
CA ILE A 4 -14.82 -33.65 11.36
C ILE A 4 -13.52 -33.10 11.95
N HIS A 5 -12.42 -33.76 11.61
CA HIS A 5 -11.08 -33.34 11.98
C HIS A 5 -10.48 -32.47 10.88
N THR A 6 -9.86 -31.36 11.26
CA THR A 6 -9.09 -30.51 10.34
C THR A 6 -7.85 -29.97 11.01
N GLU A 7 -6.74 -29.94 10.29
CA GLU A 7 -5.50 -29.30 10.72
C GLU A 7 -5.47 -27.78 10.52
N SER A 8 -6.46 -27.22 9.81
CA SER A 8 -6.52 -25.80 9.51
C SER A 8 -7.21 -25.00 10.62
N LEU A 9 -6.40 -24.47 11.55
CA LEU A 9 -6.89 -23.50 12.55
C LEU A 9 -7.55 -22.28 11.91
N SER A 10 -7.02 -21.82 10.77
CA SER A 10 -7.55 -20.65 10.05
C SER A 10 -8.95 -20.93 9.50
N SER A 11 -9.22 -22.14 8.99
CA SER A 11 -10.55 -22.54 8.54
C SER A 11 -11.55 -22.58 9.70
N ILE A 12 -11.17 -23.14 10.86
CA ILE A 12 -12.02 -23.15 12.05
C ILE A 12 -12.30 -21.71 12.52
N ALA A 13 -11.29 -20.85 12.57
CA ALA A 13 -11.46 -19.46 12.95
C ALA A 13 -12.39 -18.69 11.97
N ALA A 14 -12.25 -18.93 10.66
CA ALA A 14 -13.10 -18.33 9.65
C ALA A 14 -14.58 -18.75 9.81
N ILE A 15 -14.83 -20.04 10.09
CA ILE A 15 -16.18 -20.57 10.32
C ILE A 15 -16.77 -20.05 11.64
N LYS A 16 -15.96 -19.92 12.70
CA LYS A 16 -16.39 -19.36 14.00
C LYS A 16 -16.65 -17.85 13.96
N SER A 17 -16.02 -17.11 13.05
CA SER A 17 -16.17 -15.66 12.97
C SER A 17 -17.64 -15.26 12.70
N ALA A 18 -18.16 -14.22 13.35
CA ALA A 18 -19.51 -13.74 13.08
C ALA A 18 -19.63 -13.07 11.69
N SER A 19 -18.56 -12.41 11.22
CA SER A 19 -18.56 -11.57 10.02
C SER A 19 -17.58 -12.09 8.94
N ALA A 20 -17.78 -13.32 8.45
CA ALA A 20 -16.93 -13.81 7.36
C ALA A 20 -17.25 -13.06 6.06
N ARG A 21 -16.20 -12.47 5.45
CA ARG A 21 -16.31 -11.75 4.16
C ARG A 21 -16.39 -12.69 2.95
N SER A 22 -16.00 -13.96 3.13
CA SER A 22 -16.00 -14.96 2.08
C SER A 22 -17.39 -15.59 1.94
N SER A 23 -17.97 -15.54 0.74
CA SER A 23 -19.22 -16.24 0.41
C SER A 23 -19.09 -17.74 0.65
N PHE A 24 -17.94 -18.33 0.32
CA PHE A 24 -17.64 -19.74 0.55
C PHE A 24 -17.73 -20.11 2.05
N ALA A 25 -17.12 -19.30 2.92
CA ALA A 25 -17.20 -19.53 4.37
C ALA A 25 -18.63 -19.37 4.90
N ASN A 26 -19.41 -18.44 4.35
CA ASN A 26 -20.81 -18.25 4.73
C ASN A 26 -21.70 -19.41 4.26
N ASN A 27 -21.45 -19.96 3.07
CA ASN A 27 -22.15 -21.16 2.58
C ASN A 27 -21.89 -22.35 3.51
N ILE A 28 -20.63 -22.58 3.90
CA ILE A 28 -20.29 -23.65 4.87
C ILE A 28 -21.05 -23.46 6.18
N LYS A 29 -21.13 -22.23 6.73
CA LYS A 29 -21.91 -21.97 7.95
C LYS A 29 -23.39 -22.30 7.77
N GLN A 30 -23.98 -21.92 6.64
CA GLN A 30 -25.38 -22.24 6.36
C GLN A 30 -25.60 -23.75 6.30
N ASP A 31 -24.69 -24.49 5.67
CA ASP A 31 -24.80 -25.95 5.59
C ASP A 31 -24.64 -26.61 6.97
N LEU A 32 -23.73 -26.11 7.81
CA LEU A 32 -23.61 -26.55 9.21
C LEU A 32 -24.88 -26.30 10.03
N VAL A 33 -25.57 -25.17 9.80
CA VAL A 33 -26.86 -24.87 10.43
C VAL A 33 -27.96 -25.81 9.93
N LYS A 34 -28.04 -26.06 8.63
CA LYS A 34 -29.02 -26.99 8.03
C LYS A 34 -28.90 -28.41 8.60
N ILE A 35 -27.68 -28.85 8.87
CA ILE A 35 -27.37 -30.18 9.45
C ILE A 35 -27.65 -30.22 10.97
N LYS A 36 -28.27 -29.17 11.55
CA LYS A 36 -28.76 -29.11 12.95
C LYS A 36 -27.72 -29.53 13.99
N HIS A 37 -26.45 -29.14 13.79
CA HIS A 37 -25.36 -29.47 14.72
C HIS A 37 -25.05 -30.97 14.89
N LEU A 38 -25.49 -31.83 13.95
CA LEU A 38 -25.12 -33.26 13.97
C LEU A 38 -23.62 -33.49 13.78
N VAL A 39 -22.91 -32.47 13.28
CA VAL A 39 -21.49 -32.51 12.96
C VAL A 39 -20.73 -31.52 13.84
N GLY A 40 -19.60 -31.96 14.41
CA GLY A 40 -18.66 -31.12 15.16
C GLY A 40 -17.39 -30.87 14.37
N LEU A 41 -16.82 -29.67 14.47
CA LEU A 41 -15.50 -29.38 13.91
C LEU A 41 -14.47 -29.39 15.04
N SER A 42 -13.42 -30.18 14.88
CA SER A 42 -12.32 -30.28 15.83
C SER A 42 -10.99 -30.05 15.14
N TRP A 43 -10.14 -29.27 15.79
CA TRP A 43 -8.77 -29.10 15.31
C TRP A 43 -7.94 -30.31 15.71
N VAL A 44 -7.10 -30.80 14.80
CA VAL A 44 -6.11 -31.83 15.07
C VAL A 44 -4.74 -31.38 14.57
N LYS A 45 -3.68 -31.86 15.21
CA LYS A 45 -2.32 -31.59 14.75
C LYS A 45 -2.08 -32.36 13.44
N ALA A 46 -1.44 -31.71 12.48
CA ALA A 46 -1.02 -32.34 11.23
C ALA A 46 0.00 -33.45 11.49
N HIS A 47 -0.04 -34.51 10.67
CA HIS A 47 0.97 -35.58 10.60
C HIS A 47 1.22 -36.32 11.93
N VAL A 48 0.15 -36.67 12.65
CA VAL A 48 0.23 -37.41 13.93
C VAL A 48 -0.40 -38.81 13.87
N GLY A 49 -0.62 -39.38 12.69
CA GLY A 49 -1.17 -40.73 12.53
C GLY A 49 -2.70 -40.81 12.52
N ILE A 50 -3.41 -39.68 12.43
CA ILE A 50 -4.89 -39.70 12.31
C ILE A 50 -5.24 -40.07 10.87
N GLN A 51 -5.58 -41.35 10.68
CA GLN A 51 -5.81 -41.97 9.37
C GLN A 51 -6.70 -41.14 8.45
N GLY A 52 -7.82 -40.60 8.95
CA GLY A 52 -8.74 -39.79 8.15
C GLY A 52 -8.14 -38.45 7.68
N ASN A 53 -7.38 -37.77 8.54
CA ASN A 53 -6.72 -36.50 8.19
C ASN A 53 -5.55 -36.76 7.22
N GLU A 54 -4.78 -37.82 7.44
CA GLU A 54 -3.68 -38.20 6.55
C GLU A 54 -4.16 -38.61 5.16
N LEU A 55 -5.27 -39.36 5.09
CA LEU A 55 -5.89 -39.68 3.81
C LEU A 55 -6.39 -38.41 3.11
N ALA A 56 -7.02 -37.49 3.83
CA ALA A 56 -7.45 -36.21 3.27
C ALA A 56 -6.28 -35.36 2.74
N ASP A 57 -5.16 -35.29 3.47
CA ASP A 57 -3.94 -34.59 3.04
C ASP A 57 -3.31 -35.25 1.80
N GLN A 58 -3.23 -36.59 1.77
CA GLN A 58 -2.75 -37.33 0.60
C GLN A 58 -3.61 -37.04 -0.64
N GLN A 59 -4.93 -37.07 -0.49
CA GLN A 59 -5.85 -36.75 -1.59
C GLN A 59 -5.73 -35.30 -2.03
N ALA A 60 -5.61 -34.35 -1.09
CA ALA A 60 -5.39 -32.93 -1.41
C ALA A 60 -4.07 -32.73 -2.18
N LYS A 61 -2.99 -33.42 -1.79
CA LYS A 61 -1.70 -33.40 -2.50
C LYS A 61 -1.81 -34.00 -3.90
N LEU A 62 -2.47 -35.15 -4.06
CA LEU A 62 -2.71 -35.74 -5.37
C LEU A 62 -3.51 -34.77 -6.27
N ALA A 63 -4.52 -34.09 -5.71
CA ALA A 63 -5.28 -33.11 -6.45
C ALA A 63 -4.45 -31.90 -6.93
N THR A 64 -3.30 -31.59 -6.32
CA THR A 64 -2.40 -30.54 -6.84
C THR A 64 -1.70 -30.91 -8.14
N THR A 65 -1.60 -32.20 -8.47
CA THR A 65 -0.93 -32.69 -9.69
C THR A 65 -1.87 -33.33 -10.69
N THR A 66 -2.90 -34.04 -10.22
CA THR A 66 -3.86 -34.77 -11.07
C THR A 66 -5.25 -34.13 -11.08
N GLY A 67 -5.47 -33.07 -10.30
CA GLY A 67 -6.75 -32.41 -10.20
C GLY A 67 -7.06 -31.52 -11.41
N VAL A 68 -8.29 -31.03 -11.44
CA VAL A 68 -8.70 -30.01 -12.41
C VAL A 68 -8.37 -28.64 -11.83
N ASP A 69 -7.60 -27.85 -12.57
CA ASP A 69 -7.30 -26.47 -12.19
C ASP A 69 -8.60 -25.67 -12.10
N THR A 70 -8.84 -25.12 -10.92
CA THR A 70 -9.93 -24.16 -10.72
C THR A 70 -9.37 -22.76 -10.88
N ILE A 71 -10.01 -21.95 -11.72
CA ILE A 71 -9.64 -20.55 -11.88
C ILE A 71 -10.07 -19.80 -10.62
N ILE A 72 -9.15 -19.66 -9.67
CA ILE A 72 -9.35 -18.83 -8.49
C ILE A 72 -8.92 -17.40 -8.85
N PRO A 73 -9.83 -16.41 -8.84
CA PRO A 73 -9.46 -15.03 -9.11
C PRO A 73 -8.43 -14.53 -8.11
N ALA A 74 -7.47 -13.74 -8.60
CA ALA A 74 -6.46 -13.15 -7.74
C ALA A 74 -7.12 -12.35 -6.59
N PRO A 75 -6.65 -12.48 -5.35
CA PRO A 75 -7.20 -11.72 -4.24
C PRO A 75 -7.13 -10.21 -4.53
N ARG A 76 -8.17 -9.46 -4.16
CA ARG A 76 -8.20 -7.99 -4.35
C ARG A 76 -6.95 -7.29 -3.81
N TYR A 77 -6.44 -7.76 -2.67
CA TYR A 77 -5.20 -7.23 -2.09
C TYR A 77 -3.98 -7.45 -2.99
N TYR A 78 -3.87 -8.63 -3.63
CA TYR A 78 -2.80 -8.93 -4.57
C TYR A 78 -2.82 -7.98 -5.76
N VAL A 79 -3.99 -7.83 -6.39
CA VAL A 79 -4.18 -6.92 -7.53
C VAL A 79 -3.88 -5.48 -7.12
N LYS A 80 -4.42 -5.01 -5.99
CA LYS A 80 -4.14 -3.66 -5.47
C LYS A 80 -2.65 -3.43 -5.21
N ARG A 81 -1.95 -4.41 -4.63
CA ARG A 81 -0.51 -4.32 -4.38
C ARG A 81 0.28 -4.23 -5.68
N MET A 82 -0.09 -5.03 -6.68
CA MET A 82 0.55 -5.01 -7.99
C MET A 82 0.35 -3.66 -8.70
N LEU A 83 -0.88 -3.16 -8.73
CA LEU A 83 -1.20 -1.86 -9.30
C LEU A 83 -0.43 -0.72 -8.62
N ASN A 84 -0.40 -0.70 -7.28
CA ASN A 84 0.37 0.29 -6.54
C ASN A 84 1.86 0.22 -6.88
N LYS A 85 2.42 -0.98 -7.04
CA LYS A 85 3.83 -1.15 -7.40
C LYS A 85 4.12 -0.59 -8.80
N LEU A 86 3.26 -0.85 -9.77
CA LEU A 86 3.39 -0.31 -11.13
C LEU A 86 3.27 1.21 -11.14
N MET A 87 2.23 1.74 -10.51
CA MET A 87 2.01 3.19 -10.42
C MET A 87 3.21 3.93 -9.80
N ILE A 88 3.76 3.43 -8.69
CA ILE A 88 4.94 4.06 -8.08
C ILE A 88 6.18 3.95 -8.95
N LYS A 89 6.34 2.85 -9.69
CA LYS A 89 7.44 2.71 -10.65
C LYS A 89 7.31 3.77 -11.75
N ASP A 90 6.16 3.83 -12.41
CA ASP A 90 5.91 4.75 -13.52
C ASP A 90 6.04 6.22 -13.08
N CYS A 91 5.50 6.56 -11.90
CA CYS A 91 5.67 7.90 -11.32
C CYS A 91 7.14 8.23 -11.04
N ASN A 92 7.94 7.28 -10.54
CA ASN A 92 9.37 7.51 -10.30
C ASN A 92 10.18 7.61 -11.59
N ASP A 93 9.83 6.82 -12.62
CA ASP A 93 10.45 6.91 -13.95
C ASP A 93 10.19 8.28 -14.57
N TYR A 94 8.94 8.75 -14.53
CA TYR A 94 8.59 10.10 -14.94
C TYR A 94 9.30 11.16 -14.10
N TRP A 95 9.29 11.00 -12.76
CA TRP A 95 9.93 11.95 -11.84
C TRP A 95 11.41 12.13 -12.15
N ARG A 96 12.15 11.06 -12.44
CA ARG A 96 13.57 11.15 -12.81
C ARG A 96 13.83 11.93 -14.10
N GLN A 97 12.92 11.87 -15.05
CA GLN A 97 13.07 12.53 -16.35
C GLN A 97 12.55 13.97 -16.35
N TYR A 98 11.73 14.34 -15.37
CA TYR A 98 11.12 15.66 -15.27
C TYR A 98 12.17 16.76 -15.01
N ASN A 99 12.36 17.70 -15.93
CA ASN A 99 13.52 18.61 -15.94
C ASN A 99 13.18 20.09 -15.76
N SER A 100 12.01 20.41 -15.20
CA SER A 100 11.73 21.80 -14.84
C SER A 100 12.65 22.25 -13.70
N THR A 101 13.01 23.53 -13.64
CA THR A 101 13.88 24.09 -12.59
C THR A 101 13.39 23.73 -11.19
N SER A 102 12.08 23.85 -10.96
CA SER A 102 11.42 23.56 -9.69
C SER A 102 11.37 22.06 -9.40
N GLY A 103 11.17 21.24 -10.44
CA GLY A 103 11.21 19.78 -10.31
C GLY A 103 12.60 19.26 -9.96
N VAL A 104 13.65 19.81 -10.58
CA VAL A 104 15.04 19.50 -10.25
C VAL A 104 15.35 19.88 -8.81
N ARG A 105 14.99 21.11 -8.39
CA ARG A 105 15.18 21.57 -7.01
C ARG A 105 14.47 20.67 -5.99
N VAL A 106 13.19 20.36 -6.19
CA VAL A 106 12.46 19.46 -5.27
C VAL A 106 13.15 18.10 -5.17
N ARG A 107 13.77 17.61 -6.25
CA ARG A 107 14.48 16.33 -6.26
C ARG A 107 15.77 16.32 -5.43
N GLU A 108 16.42 17.47 -5.24
CA GLU A 108 17.58 17.60 -4.34
C GLU A 108 17.21 17.22 -2.89
N TYR A 109 15.94 17.44 -2.51
CA TYR A 109 15.41 17.06 -1.20
C TYR A 109 14.62 15.74 -1.22
N LEU A 110 13.98 15.43 -2.36
CA LEU A 110 13.08 14.28 -2.53
C LEU A 110 13.44 13.51 -3.80
N GLU A 111 14.39 12.60 -3.67
CA GLU A 111 14.90 11.80 -4.78
C GLU A 111 13.82 10.92 -5.44
N HIS A 112 12.82 10.49 -4.67
CA HIS A 112 11.78 9.58 -5.11
C HIS A 112 10.37 10.03 -4.73
N VAL A 113 9.40 9.72 -5.59
CA VAL A 113 7.99 9.90 -5.30
C VAL A 113 7.54 8.83 -4.30
N SER A 114 6.93 9.28 -3.21
CA SER A 114 6.38 8.40 -2.18
C SER A 114 4.91 8.73 -1.93
N PRO A 115 4.00 7.74 -1.98
CA PRO A 115 2.58 7.95 -1.70
C PRO A 115 2.30 8.22 -0.22
N LYS A 116 3.29 8.00 0.65
CA LYS A 116 3.20 8.29 2.09
C LYS A 116 3.69 9.68 2.44
N PHE A 117 4.43 10.31 1.54
CA PHE A 117 5.04 11.60 1.79
C PHE A 117 4.11 12.69 1.24
N LEU A 118 3.24 13.21 2.11
CA LEU A 118 2.33 14.29 1.79
C LEU A 118 2.79 15.55 2.53
N ILE A 119 3.25 16.55 1.78
CA ILE A 119 3.52 17.87 2.34
C ILE A 119 2.22 18.68 2.23
N HIS A 120 1.62 18.98 3.37
CA HIS A 120 0.44 19.84 3.45
C HIS A 120 0.77 21.30 3.79
N SER A 121 1.99 21.57 4.25
CA SER A 121 2.43 22.93 4.56
C SER A 121 2.73 23.72 3.29
N LYS A 122 1.96 24.79 3.06
CA LYS A 122 2.21 25.72 1.95
C LYS A 122 3.63 26.29 1.97
N PHE A 123 4.18 26.56 3.16
CA PHE A 123 5.51 27.15 3.31
C PHE A 123 6.61 26.16 2.91
N LEU A 124 6.46 24.89 3.27
CA LEU A 124 7.39 23.85 2.85
C LEU A 124 7.32 23.60 1.33
N ILE A 125 6.12 23.65 0.74
CA ILE A 125 5.96 23.55 -0.71
C ILE A 125 6.68 24.71 -1.39
N PHE A 126 6.49 25.94 -0.91
CA PHE A 126 7.17 27.12 -1.43
C PHE A 126 8.69 27.00 -1.32
N PHE A 127 9.17 26.50 -0.19
CA PHE A 127 10.60 26.29 0.03
C PHE A 127 11.20 25.25 -0.94
N LEU A 128 10.60 24.06 -0.99
CA LEU A 128 11.13 22.95 -1.79
C LEU A 128 11.06 23.23 -3.30
N SER A 129 9.99 23.87 -3.75
CA SER A 129 9.81 24.20 -5.17
C SER A 129 10.47 25.50 -5.60
N GLY A 130 10.86 26.36 -4.65
CA GLY A 130 11.23 27.74 -4.93
C GLY A 130 10.06 28.62 -5.42
N HIS A 131 8.83 28.10 -5.41
CA HIS A 131 7.63 28.81 -5.84
C HIS A 131 6.95 29.43 -4.62
N GLY A 132 7.34 30.65 -4.26
CA GLY A 132 6.77 31.34 -3.11
C GLY A 132 6.78 32.84 -3.30
N PRO A 133 6.42 33.61 -2.26
CA PRO A 133 6.48 35.06 -2.27
C PRO A 133 7.92 35.57 -2.16
N PHE A 134 8.83 35.01 -2.96
CA PHE A 134 10.24 35.36 -3.01
C PHE A 134 10.46 36.35 -4.16
N PRO A 135 11.16 37.49 -3.94
CA PRO A 135 11.43 38.47 -4.99
C PRO A 135 11.97 37.88 -6.30
N PHE A 136 12.90 36.92 -6.23
CA PHE A 136 13.42 36.24 -7.41
C PHE A 136 12.33 35.53 -8.22
N TYR A 137 11.45 34.80 -7.54
CA TYR A 137 10.33 34.09 -8.17
C TYR A 137 9.29 35.07 -8.74
N LEU A 138 8.88 36.06 -7.95
CA LEU A 138 7.86 37.04 -8.36
C LEU A 138 8.35 37.93 -9.53
N CYS A 139 9.63 38.28 -9.57
CA CYS A 139 10.23 39.05 -10.67
C CYS A 139 10.22 38.27 -12.00
N ARG A 140 10.45 36.94 -11.96
CA ARG A 140 10.30 36.08 -13.14
C ARG A 140 8.90 36.17 -13.77
N PHE A 141 7.86 36.32 -12.94
CA PHE A 141 6.47 36.47 -13.37
C PHE A 141 6.04 37.91 -13.61
N LYS A 142 6.97 38.87 -13.57
CA LYS A 142 6.69 40.31 -13.79
C LYS A 142 5.69 40.91 -12.78
N ILE A 143 5.64 40.33 -11.58
CA ILE A 143 4.86 40.87 -10.45
C ILE A 143 5.68 41.91 -9.69
N LEU A 144 7.01 41.71 -9.61
CA LEU A 144 7.96 42.66 -9.05
C LEU A 144 9.01 43.06 -10.09
N ASP A 145 9.51 44.28 -9.98
CA ASP A 145 10.51 44.82 -10.91
C ASP A 145 11.95 44.39 -10.57
N SER A 146 12.19 43.92 -9.34
CA SER A 146 13.52 43.53 -8.86
C SER A 146 13.50 42.14 -8.23
N PRO A 147 14.50 41.28 -8.51
CA PRO A 147 14.66 39.98 -7.87
C PRO A 147 15.35 40.07 -6.49
N LEU A 148 15.69 41.27 -6.02
CA LEU A 148 16.53 41.46 -4.84
C LEU A 148 15.73 41.46 -3.53
N CYS A 149 16.36 40.94 -2.48
CA CYS A 149 15.97 41.13 -1.09
C CYS A 149 16.34 42.54 -0.62
N VAL A 150 15.74 42.99 0.48
CA VAL A 150 16.04 44.28 1.14
C VAL A 150 17.49 44.40 1.61
N CYS A 151 18.19 43.29 1.80
CA CYS A 151 19.63 43.26 2.11
C CYS A 151 20.53 43.47 0.88
N GLY A 152 19.95 43.58 -0.32
CA GLY A 152 20.66 43.79 -1.58
C GLY A 152 21.13 42.52 -2.30
N GLN A 153 20.96 41.33 -1.71
CA GLN A 153 21.25 40.04 -2.35
C GLN A 153 20.04 39.50 -3.11
N VAL A 154 20.23 38.45 -3.93
CA VAL A 154 19.12 37.79 -4.64
C VAL A 154 18.13 37.22 -3.63
N GLY A 155 16.86 37.64 -3.73
CA GLY A 155 15.80 37.22 -2.84
C GLY A 155 15.18 35.90 -3.27
N ASP A 156 15.96 34.84 -3.34
CA ASP A 156 15.48 33.47 -3.54
C ASP A 156 15.24 32.74 -2.21
N THR A 157 14.70 31.54 -2.30
CA THR A 157 14.35 30.74 -1.14
C THR A 157 15.54 30.40 -0.24
N ASP A 158 16.68 30.03 -0.82
CA ASP A 158 17.85 29.62 -0.05
C ASP A 158 18.42 30.82 0.70
N HIS A 159 18.45 31.99 0.06
CA HIS A 159 18.85 33.23 0.70
C HIS A 159 18.04 33.50 1.97
N TYR A 160 16.70 33.49 1.91
CA TYR A 160 15.86 33.73 3.08
C TYR A 160 15.99 32.66 4.16
N THR A 161 16.40 31.44 3.80
CA THR A 161 16.46 30.32 4.75
C THR A 161 17.83 30.23 5.43
N PHE A 162 18.91 30.53 4.72
CA PHE A 162 20.26 30.23 5.18
C PHE A 162 21.19 31.45 5.24
N ASN A 163 20.92 32.54 4.50
CA ASN A 163 21.91 33.60 4.27
C ASN A 163 21.45 35.01 4.64
N CYS A 164 20.16 35.28 4.73
CA CYS A 164 19.66 36.65 4.92
C CYS A 164 19.87 37.11 6.37
N SER A 165 20.56 38.23 6.54
CA SER A 165 20.81 38.84 7.85
C SER A 165 19.54 39.33 8.56
N PHE A 166 18.40 39.42 7.86
CA PHE A 166 17.12 39.86 8.42
C PHE A 166 16.19 38.71 8.79
N THR A 167 16.56 37.46 8.51
CA THR A 167 15.78 36.27 8.88
C THR A 167 16.50 35.32 9.84
N GLN A 168 17.72 35.68 10.27
CA GLN A 168 18.46 35.01 11.34
C GLN A 168 18.11 35.54 12.73
#